data_AF-A0A1A8DW05-F1
#
_entry.id   AF-A0A1A8DW05-F1
#
_cell.length_a   1.000
_cell.length_b   1.000
_cell.length_c   1.000
_cell.angle_alpha   90.00
_cell.angle_beta   90.00
_cell.angle_gamma   90.00
#
_symmetry.space_group_name_H-M   'P 1'
#
loop_
_entity.id
_entity.type
_entity.pdbx_description
1 polymer ?
#
loop_
_entity_poly.entity_id
_entity_poly.type
_entity_poly.pdbx_seq_one_letter_code
_entity_poly.pdbx_strand_id
1 'polypeptide(L)' 'TKLILCPLMSAVTYIDEKRDFRTYKLSLLEEFGCSKELASRIRYAKQMVEKLLDSKASSPAH' A
#
# COMPACT_ATOMS: atom_id res chain seq x y z
N THR A 1 12.08 4.18 3.61
CA THR A 1 11.34 3.74 2.41
C THR A 1 9.92 4.30 2.40
N LYS A 2 9.28 4.39 1.23
CA LYS A 2 7.94 4.99 1.03
C LYS A 2 7.04 4.05 0.20
N LEU A 3 5.72 4.18 0.35
CA LEU A 3 4.73 3.47 -0.46
C LEU A 3 3.76 4.45 -1.13
N ILE A 4 3.41 4.18 -2.38
CA ILE A 4 2.30 4.82 -3.09
C ILE A 4 1.33 3.71 -3.50
N LEU A 5 0.10 3.75 -2.98
CA LEU A 5 -0.95 2.79 -3.31
C LEU A 5 -1.92 3.42 -4.32
N CYS A 6 -2.26 2.69 -5.38
CA CYS A 6 -3.25 3.12 -6.36
C CYS A 6 -4.36 2.07 -6.47
N PRO A 7 -5.59 2.36 -5.99
CA PRO A 7 -6.69 1.41 -6.05
C PRO A 7 -7.15 1.14 -7.49
N LEU A 8 -7.11 2.14 -8.38
CA LEU A 8 -7.53 1.99 -9.78
C LEU A 8 -6.69 0.97 -10.55
N MET A 9 -5.38 0.95 -10.30
CA MET A 9 -4.47 -0.01 -10.93
C MET A 9 -4.31 -1.30 -10.12
N SER A 10 -4.89 -1.36 -8.91
CA SER A 10 -4.61 -2.41 -7.92
C SER A 10 -3.11 -2.66 -7.76
N ALA A 11 -2.35 -1.58 -7.58
CA ALA A 11 -0.89 -1.59 -7.60
C ALA A 11 -0.29 -0.83 -6.41
N VAL A 12 0.93 -1.22 -6.05
CA VAL A 12 1.75 -0.56 -5.04
C VAL A 12 3.10 -0.20 -5.64
N THR A 13 3.52 1.04 -5.45
CA THR A 13 4.89 1.47 -5.71
C THR A 13 5.66 1.54 -4.41
N TYR A 14 6.82 0.89 -4.39
CA TYR A 14 7.76 0.94 -3.28
C TYR A 14 9.01 1.72 -3.68
N ILE A 15 9.36 2.68 -2.82
CA ILE A 15 10.59 3.48 -2.94
C ILE A 15 11.49 3.08 -1.79
N ASP A 16 12.57 2.37 -2.10
CA ASP A 16 13.48 1.84 -1.09
C ASP A 16 14.46 2.91 -0.57
N GLU A 17 15.46 2.49 0.22
CA GLU A 17 16.47 3.37 0.80
C GLU A 17 17.47 3.89 -0.23
N LYS A 18 17.69 3.12 -1.29
CA LYS A 18 18.53 3.48 -2.44
C LYS A 18 17.79 4.40 -3.41
N ARG A 19 16.52 4.70 -3.14
CA ARG A 19 15.61 5.48 -3.99
C ARG A 19 15.26 4.74 -5.29
N ASP A 20 15.41 3.41 -5.33
CA ASP A 20 14.87 2.62 -6.42
C ASP A 20 13.34 2.69 -6.38
N PHE A 21 12.73 2.99 -7.52
CA PHE A 21 11.30 3.14 -7.67
C PHE A 21 10.72 1.94 -8.42
N ARG A 22 9.96 1.10 -7.73
CA ARG A 22 9.42 -0.14 -8.31
C ARG A 22 7.93 -0.24 -8.07
N THR A 23 7.17 -0.42 -9.14
CA THR A 23 5.71 -0.61 -9.11
C THR A 23 5.35 -2.06 -9.32
N TYR A 24 4.50 -2.59 -8.45
CA TYR A 24 4.05 -3.97 -8.45
C TYR A 24 2.53 -4.02 -8.49
N LYS A 25 1.97 -4.91 -9.31
CA LYS A 25 0.55 -5.28 -9.21
C LYS A 25 0.35 -6.13 -7.95
N LEU A 26 -0.70 -5.84 -7.18
CA LEU A 26 -1.00 -6.56 -5.95
C LEU A 26 -1.25 -8.05 -6.22
N SER A 27 -1.93 -8.39 -7.32
CA SER A 27 -2.18 -9.77 -7.73
C SER A 27 -0.90 -10.57 -7.97
N LEU A 28 0.14 -9.94 -8.54
CA LEU A 28 1.43 -10.59 -8.79
C LEU A 28 2.23 -10.74 -7.50
N LEU A 29 2.09 -9.83 -6.53
CA LEU A 29 2.72 -9.99 -5.22
C LEU A 29 2.10 -11.15 -4.43
N GLU A 30 0.82 -11.44 -4.64
CA GLU A 30 0.15 -12.60 -4.05
C GLU A 30 0.63 -13.92 -4.68
N GLU A 31 0.76 -13.95 -6.00
CA GLU A 31 1.20 -15.14 -6.75
C GLU A 31 2.70 -15.46 -6.55
N PHE A 32 3.56 -14.45 -6.63
CA PHE A 32 5.03 -14.63 -6.64
C PHE A 32 5.69 -14.28 -5.31
N GLY A 33 4.93 -13.74 -4.35
CA GLY A 33 5.45 -13.25 -3.08
C GLY A 33 6.24 -11.95 -3.20
N CYS A 34 6.86 -11.55 -2.09
CA CYS A 34 7.69 -10.35 -2.02
C CYS A 34 8.72 -10.42 -0.87
N SER A 35 9.60 -9.42 -0.78
CA SER A 35 10.53 -9.31 0.33
C SER A 35 9.79 -9.10 1.66
N LYS A 36 10.40 -9.56 2.77
CA LYS A 36 9.85 -9.38 4.13
C LYS A 36 9.64 -7.90 4.46
N GLU A 37 10.51 -7.03 3.99
CA GLU A 37 10.40 -5.59 4.22
C GLU A 37 9.17 -5.01 3.51
N LEU A 38 8.99 -5.31 2.21
CA LEU A 38 7.82 -4.86 1.46
C LEU A 38 6.53 -5.39 2.09
N ALA A 39 6.50 -6.66 2.48
CA ALA A 39 5.35 -7.26 3.17
C ALA A 39 5.00 -6.53 4.48
N SER A 40 6.01 -6.16 5.28
CA SER A 40 5.81 -5.39 6.51
C SER A 40 5.21 -4.02 6.23
N ARG A 41 5.70 -3.33 5.20
CA ARG A 41 5.18 -2.02 4.79
C ARG A 41 3.75 -2.10 4.24
N ILE A 42 3.41 -3.13 3.47
CA ILE A 42 2.04 -3.35 2.97
C ILE A 42 1.09 -3.62 4.13
N ARG A 43 1.48 -4.44 5.13
CA ARG A 43 0.66 -4.67 6.34
C ARG A 43 0.41 -3.38 7.12
N TYR A 44 1.44 -2.56 7.29
CA TYR A 44 1.28 -1.26 7.91
C TYR A 44 0.35 -0.33 7.09
N ALA A 45 0.50 -0.32 5.77
CA ALA A 45 -0.35 0.47 4.90
C ALA A 45 -1.84 0.05 4.99
N LYS A 46 -2.14 -1.25 5.13
CA LYS A 46 -3.50 -1.74 5.39
C LYS A 46 -4.11 -1.10 6.63
N GLN A 47 -3.38 -1.09 7.75
CA GLN A 47 -3.83 -0.44 8.99
C GLN A 47 -4.09 1.06 8.81
N MET A 48 -3.27 1.75 8.01
CA MET A 48 -3.47 3.17 7.74
C MET A 48 -4.71 3.41 6.87
N VAL A 49 -4.95 2.56 5.87
CA VAL A 49 -6.16 2.63 5.04
C VAL A 49 -7.41 2.37 5.88
N GLU A 50 -7.39 1.38 6.79
CA GLU A 50 -8.49 1.13 7.73
C GLU A 50 -8.80 2.38 8.57
N LYS A 51 -7.78 3.01 9.17
CA LYS A 51 -7.95 4.27 9.92
C LYS A 51 -8.52 5.41 9.06
N LEU A 52 -8.13 5.51 7.79
CA LEU A 52 -8.65 6.52 6.88
C LEU A 52 -10.13 6.28 6.56
N LEU A 53 -10.55 5.02 6.42
CA LEU A 53 -11.95 4.66 6.23
C LEU A 53 -12.77 4.96 7.49
N ASP A 54 -12.26 4.62 8.67
CA ASP A 54 -12.90 4.91 9.95
C ASP A 54 -13.06 6.42 10.19
N SER A 55 -12.03 7.20 9.84
CA SER A 55 -12.06 8.67 9.93
C SER A 55 -13.05 9.30 8.96
N LYS A 56 -13.33 8.65 7.83
CA LYS A 56 -14.32 9.13 6.85
C LYS A 56 -15.75 8.83 7.31
N ALA A 57 -15.97 7.74 8.05
CA ALA A 57 -17.28 7.37 8.58
C ALA A 57 -17.81 8.33 9.67
N SER A 58 -16.94 9.15 10.28
CA SER A 58 -17.32 10.14 11.30
C SER A 58 -17.65 11.54 10.77
N SER A 59 -17.53 11.77 9.45
CA SER A 59 -17.96 13.02 8.81
C SER A 59 -19.37 12.86 8.23
N PRO A 60 -20.38 13.67 8.63
CA PRO A 60 -21.65 13.69 7.93
C PRO A 60 -21.40 14.06 6.47
N ALA A 61 -21.93 13.26 5.55
CA ALA A 61 -21.92 13.59 4.14
C ALA A 61 -22.66 14.93 3.96
N HIS A 62 -21.96 15.93 3.41
CA HIS A 62 -22.54 17.20 3.00
C HIS A 62 -23.12 17.10 1.60
#